data_AF-A0A6G1CPS3-F1
#
_entry.id   AF-A0A6G1CPS3-F1
#
_cell.length_a   1.000
_cell.length_b   1.000
_cell.length_c   1.000
_cell.angle_alpha   90.00
_cell.angle_beta   90.00
_cell.angle_gamma   90.00
#
_symmetry.space_group_name_H-M   'P 1'
#
loop_
_entity.id
_entity.type
_entity.pdbx_description
1 polymer ?
#
loop_
_entity_poly.entity_id
_entity_poly.type
_entity_poly.pdbx_seq_one_letter_code
_entity_poly.pdbx_strand_id
1 'polypeptide(L)'
;RRILAGRSGSFSPRLNLSTDSNSLFPMEAAIASTGSGLLRSSPKPPARQQRSARVVGFASQPQPRAVRCKRSTHPAARACAAAARAGAMGGSVGMERKRLAVFVSGGGSNFRAIHDAALGGKVNADVVALVTDKPGCGGAEHARGNGVPVVVFPKSKSAPAGVSTDELLNTLRELRVDFILLAGYLKLIPVELVQAYPRSILNIHPSLLPAFGGKGYYGLKVHKAVIASGARYSGPTVHFVDEHYDTGRTLAQRIVPVLANDTPEQLAARVLHEEHQVYVDAVTALCEDRIVWREDGVPLIRSQTNPNEYT
;
A
#
# COMPACT_ATOMS: atom_id res chain seq x y z
N ARG A 1 -65.22 -7.63 21.84
CA ARG A 1 -66.67 -7.84 21.59
C ARG A 1 -67.07 -6.99 20.37
N ARG A 2 -67.58 -7.63 19.30
CA ARG A 2 -68.27 -7.13 18.07
C ARG A 2 -67.54 -6.05 17.22
N ILE A 3 -67.08 -6.29 15.99
CA ILE A 3 -67.68 -6.75 14.69
C ILE A 3 -68.60 -5.71 14.02
N LEU A 4 -68.16 -5.21 12.85
CA LEU A 4 -68.82 -5.09 11.51
C LEU A 4 -67.92 -4.20 10.61
N ALA A 5 -67.19 -4.72 9.60
CA ALA A 5 -67.59 -4.99 8.20
C ALA A 5 -68.04 -3.72 7.42
N GLY A 6 -67.55 -3.34 6.23
CA GLY A 6 -66.62 -3.90 5.25
C GLY A 6 -66.66 -3.08 3.94
N ARG A 7 -65.89 -3.54 2.93
CA ARG A 7 -65.77 -3.12 1.49
C ARG A 7 -64.87 -1.91 1.20
N SER A 8 -63.69 -2.05 0.57
CA SER A 8 -63.22 -2.67 -0.70
C SER A 8 -63.11 -1.63 -1.83
N GLY A 9 -61.88 -1.30 -2.20
CA GLY A 9 -61.55 -0.45 -3.34
C GLY A 9 -60.04 -0.45 -3.59
N SER A 10 -59.56 -1.47 -4.31
CA SER A 10 -58.18 -1.59 -4.80
C SER A 10 -57.97 -0.67 -6.01
N PHE A 11 -56.98 0.22 -5.95
CA PHE A 11 -56.50 0.94 -7.13
C PHE A 11 -54.96 0.88 -7.16
N SER A 12 -54.43 0.13 -8.13
CA SER A 12 -53.04 0.14 -8.56
C SER A 12 -53.01 0.66 -9.99
N PRO A 13 -52.16 1.61 -10.38
CA PRO A 13 -51.92 1.87 -11.79
C PRO A 13 -50.74 1.01 -12.25
N ARG A 14 -51.03 0.00 -13.07
CA ARG A 14 -50.07 -0.59 -14.01
C ARG A 14 -49.91 0.39 -15.18
N LEU A 15 -48.69 0.81 -15.48
CA LEU A 15 -48.35 1.40 -16.77
C LEU A 15 -47.86 0.28 -17.70
N ASN A 16 -48.69 -0.03 -18.68
CA ASN A 16 -48.37 -0.95 -19.76
C ASN A 16 -47.48 -0.26 -20.80
N LEU A 17 -46.52 -1.04 -21.30
CA LEU A 17 -45.88 -0.83 -22.59
C LEU A 17 -46.94 -0.87 -23.71
N SER A 18 -46.84 0.05 -24.66
CA SER A 18 -47.26 -0.20 -26.04
C SER A 18 -46.23 0.41 -26.99
N THR A 19 -45.75 -0.47 -27.85
CA THR A 19 -44.98 -0.30 -29.07
C THR A 19 -45.69 0.55 -30.10
N ASP A 20 -44.96 1.42 -30.79
CA ASP A 20 -45.03 1.72 -32.25
C ASP A 20 -43.96 2.79 -32.53
N SER A 21 -42.85 2.49 -33.22
CA SER A 21 -42.66 2.30 -34.66
C SER A 21 -42.65 3.62 -35.47
N ASN A 22 -41.61 3.74 -36.32
CA ASN A 22 -41.34 4.76 -37.34
C ASN A 22 -40.90 6.19 -36.95
N SER A 23 -39.59 6.45 -37.06
CA SER A 23 -39.09 7.42 -38.05
C SER A 23 -37.58 7.26 -38.25
N LEU A 24 -37.21 6.54 -39.32
CA LEU A 24 -35.92 6.64 -39.97
C LEU A 24 -35.83 7.98 -40.72
N PHE A 25 -34.71 8.69 -40.58
CA PHE A 25 -34.19 9.54 -41.65
C PHE A 25 -32.68 9.28 -41.77
N PRO A 26 -32.21 8.70 -42.88
CA PRO A 26 -30.80 8.66 -43.25
C PRO A 26 -30.45 9.88 -44.11
N MET A 27 -29.18 10.29 -44.10
CA MET A 27 -28.58 11.00 -45.22
C MET A 27 -27.29 10.30 -45.63
N GLU A 28 -27.39 9.52 -46.71
CA GLU A 28 -26.31 9.18 -47.65
C GLU A 28 -25.90 10.46 -48.41
N ALA A 29 -24.61 10.78 -48.56
CA ALA A 29 -23.65 10.31 -49.57
C ALA A 29 -23.79 10.91 -50.99
N ALA A 30 -22.71 11.52 -51.48
CA ALA A 30 -22.29 11.66 -52.88
C ALA A 30 -20.76 11.83 -52.85
N ILE A 31 -19.89 10.93 -53.36
CA ILE A 31 -19.62 10.50 -54.76
C ILE A 31 -19.16 11.73 -55.58
N ALA A 32 -18.01 11.81 -56.27
CA ALA A 32 -17.24 10.86 -57.09
C ALA A 32 -15.75 11.32 -57.19
N SER A 33 -14.76 10.41 -57.27
CA SER A 33 -14.15 9.85 -58.50
C SER A 33 -13.27 10.85 -59.27
N THR A 34 -11.96 10.65 -59.38
CA THR A 34 -11.23 9.83 -60.37
C THR A 34 -9.74 10.14 -60.10
N GLY A 35 -8.71 9.33 -60.26
CA GLY A 35 -8.32 8.03 -60.84
C GLY A 35 -6.77 8.07 -60.76
N SER A 36 -5.92 7.17 -61.21
CA SER A 36 -5.90 5.79 -61.67
C SER A 36 -4.39 5.49 -61.86
N GLY A 37 -3.96 4.26 -61.62
CA GLY A 37 -2.65 3.73 -62.06
C GLY A 37 -1.83 3.10 -60.93
N LEU A 38 -1.86 1.77 -60.72
CA LEU A 38 -1.11 0.71 -61.45
C LEU A 38 0.42 0.93 -61.34
N LEU A 39 1.31 0.01 -60.96
CA LEU A 39 1.35 -1.45 -60.82
C LEU A 39 2.72 -1.80 -60.15
N ARG A 40 2.77 -2.93 -59.40
CA ARG A 40 3.88 -3.93 -59.28
C ARG A 40 5.26 -3.41 -58.76
N SER A 41 6.09 -4.11 -57.99
CA SER A 41 6.27 -5.52 -57.62
C SER A 41 7.34 -5.60 -56.52
N SER A 42 7.23 -6.52 -55.57
CA SER A 42 8.35 -6.96 -54.70
C SER A 42 9.30 -7.89 -55.46
N PRO A 43 10.59 -7.99 -55.06
CA PRO A 43 11.00 -9.22 -54.37
C PRO A 43 12.14 -9.10 -53.31
N LYS A 44 12.00 -9.95 -52.28
CA LYS A 44 12.94 -10.77 -51.48
C LYS A 44 14.35 -10.29 -50.97
N PRO A 45 14.82 -10.85 -49.82
CA PRO A 45 16.01 -10.40 -49.07
C PRO A 45 17.29 -11.22 -49.38
N PRO A 46 18.48 -10.80 -48.92
CA PRO A 46 19.68 -11.63 -49.01
C PRO A 46 20.01 -12.44 -47.74
N ALA A 47 20.21 -13.73 -48.03
CA ALA A 47 21.14 -14.76 -47.54
C ALA A 47 21.94 -14.63 -46.23
N ARG A 48 21.94 -15.78 -45.54
CA ARG A 48 22.83 -16.30 -44.50
C ARG A 48 24.10 -16.88 -45.14
N GLN A 49 25.28 -16.68 -44.53
CA GLN A 49 26.48 -17.49 -44.79
C GLN A 49 27.03 -18.05 -43.48
N GLN A 50 27.30 -19.36 -43.49
CA GLN A 50 28.05 -20.13 -42.50
C GLN A 50 29.48 -20.37 -43.01
N ARG A 51 30.46 -20.42 -42.09
CA ARG A 51 31.61 -21.36 -42.03
C ARG A 51 32.43 -21.02 -40.77
N SER A 52 32.47 -21.88 -39.76
CA SER A 52 33.39 -23.03 -39.57
C SER A 52 34.79 -22.62 -39.10
N ALA A 53 35.11 -22.88 -37.82
CA ALA A 53 36.47 -23.18 -37.38
C ALA A 53 36.48 -24.05 -36.10
N ARG A 54 36.86 -25.31 -36.32
CA ARG A 54 37.66 -26.25 -35.50
C ARG A 54 37.37 -26.48 -34.01
N VAL A 55 36.96 -27.72 -33.78
CA VAL A 55 37.21 -28.56 -32.59
C VAL A 55 38.72 -28.83 -32.43
N VAL A 56 39.21 -28.73 -31.19
CA VAL A 56 40.35 -29.52 -30.69
C VAL A 56 39.99 -29.98 -29.28
N GLY A 57 39.90 -31.29 -29.08
CA GLY A 57 39.82 -31.90 -27.74
C GLY A 57 41.22 -32.29 -27.27
N PHE A 58 41.44 -32.36 -25.95
CA PHE A 58 41.74 -33.60 -25.21
C PHE A 58 42.09 -33.33 -23.74
N ALA A 59 41.78 -34.35 -22.92
CA ALA A 59 42.49 -34.79 -21.70
C ALA A 59 42.26 -34.08 -20.35
N SER A 60 41.37 -34.72 -19.56
CA SER A 60 41.59 -35.31 -18.21
C SER A 60 42.32 -34.55 -17.09
N GLN A 61 41.57 -34.43 -15.99
CA GLN A 61 41.87 -34.09 -14.58
C GLN A 61 43.24 -34.53 -14.00
N PRO A 62 43.72 -33.91 -12.88
CA PRO A 62 43.30 -34.32 -11.52
C PRO A 62 43.00 -33.16 -10.55
N GLN A 63 42.17 -33.46 -9.54
CA GLN A 63 41.86 -32.58 -8.41
C GLN A 63 43.06 -32.30 -7.49
N PRO A 64 42.98 -31.22 -6.68
CA PRO A 64 43.49 -31.28 -5.32
C PRO A 64 42.44 -30.94 -4.26
N ARG A 65 42.25 -31.91 -3.36
CA ARG A 65 42.13 -31.85 -1.90
C ARG A 65 41.48 -30.63 -1.23
N ALA A 66 40.48 -30.97 -0.41
CA ALA A 66 39.83 -30.15 0.60
C ALA A 66 40.79 -29.31 1.45
N VAL A 67 40.54 -28.00 1.50
CA VAL A 67 41.05 -27.10 2.54
C VAL A 67 39.90 -26.77 3.47
N ARG A 68 39.96 -27.37 4.67
CA ARG A 68 39.20 -26.99 5.85
C ARG A 68 39.70 -25.60 6.28
N CYS A 69 38.91 -24.55 6.06
CA CYS A 69 39.21 -23.23 6.60
C CYS A 69 38.20 -22.83 7.69
N LYS A 70 38.75 -22.15 8.69
CA LYS A 70 38.30 -22.04 10.07
C LYS A 70 37.13 -21.07 10.21
N ARG A 71 36.35 -21.29 11.28
CA ARG A 71 35.33 -20.37 11.82
C ARG A 71 35.86 -18.93 11.82
N SER A 72 35.23 -18.05 11.05
CA SER A 72 35.43 -16.61 11.17
C SER A 72 34.63 -16.11 12.37
N THR A 73 35.34 -15.72 13.41
CA THR A 73 34.83 -14.90 14.51
C THR A 73 34.84 -13.44 14.04
N HIS A 74 33.71 -12.91 13.62
CA HIS A 74 33.56 -11.46 13.39
C HIS A 74 33.28 -10.75 14.74
N PRO A 75 34.14 -9.82 15.19
CA PRO A 75 33.87 -8.98 16.35
C PRO A 75 33.12 -7.73 15.90
N ALA A 76 31.83 -7.86 15.59
CA ALA A 76 30.95 -6.71 15.32
C ALA A 76 29.52 -6.89 15.87
N ALA A 77 29.26 -7.97 16.60
CA ALA A 77 27.93 -8.29 17.13
C ALA A 77 27.80 -8.06 18.65
N ARG A 78 28.68 -7.24 19.25
CA ARG A 78 28.73 -7.10 20.72
C ARG A 78 28.92 -5.69 21.27
N ALA A 79 28.53 -4.68 20.50
CA ALA A 79 28.54 -3.29 20.94
C ALA A 79 27.29 -2.55 20.44
N CYS A 80 26.11 -2.95 20.92
CA CYS A 80 24.88 -2.14 20.82
C CYS A 80 23.80 -2.61 21.82
N ALA A 81 24.21 -2.96 23.04
CA ALA A 81 23.27 -3.40 24.10
C ALA A 81 23.47 -2.67 25.45
N ALA A 82 24.11 -1.51 25.48
CA ALA A 82 24.47 -0.85 26.74
C ALA A 82 24.29 0.68 26.76
N ALA A 83 23.32 1.22 26.03
CA ALA A 83 23.03 2.66 26.06
C ALA A 83 21.52 2.95 25.96
N ALA A 84 20.73 2.43 26.90
CA ALA A 84 19.34 2.88 27.09
C ALA A 84 18.78 2.45 28.46
N ARG A 85 19.42 2.83 29.57
CA ARG A 85 18.75 2.86 30.89
C ARG A 85 19.31 3.99 31.74
N ALA A 86 18.75 5.18 31.58
CA ALA A 86 18.74 6.21 32.61
C ALA A 86 17.54 7.14 32.38
N GLY A 87 16.59 7.14 33.32
CA GLY A 87 15.62 8.23 33.50
C GLY A 87 14.17 7.93 33.13
N ALA A 88 13.37 7.49 34.11
CA ALA A 88 12.06 8.06 34.47
C ALA A 88 11.34 7.09 35.44
N MET A 89 11.30 7.45 36.72
CA MET A 89 10.43 6.85 37.73
C MET A 89 9.05 7.46 37.59
N GLY A 90 8.11 6.69 37.05
CA GLY A 90 6.68 7.01 37.01
C GLY A 90 5.94 5.71 36.67
N GLY A 91 5.23 5.15 37.65
CA GLY A 91 4.56 3.87 37.51
C GLY A 91 3.40 3.91 36.52
N SER A 92 3.67 3.60 35.26
CA SER A 92 2.70 2.98 34.35
C SER A 92 2.99 1.49 34.33
N VAL A 93 1.97 0.65 34.44
CA VAL A 93 2.08 -0.79 34.12
C VAL A 93 2.76 -0.88 32.76
N GLY A 94 3.99 -1.41 32.73
CA GLY A 94 4.87 -1.34 31.56
C GLY A 94 4.31 -2.18 30.43
N MET A 95 3.46 -1.58 29.59
CA MET A 95 3.06 -2.17 28.32
C MET A 95 4.31 -2.37 27.47
N GLU A 96 4.57 -3.62 27.07
CA GLU A 96 5.70 -3.96 26.22
C GLU A 96 5.64 -3.13 24.93
N ARG A 97 6.78 -2.54 24.52
CA ARG A 97 6.87 -1.78 23.27
C ARG A 97 6.66 -2.74 22.10
N LYS A 98 5.71 -2.39 21.23
CA LYS A 98 5.44 -3.17 20.02
C LYS A 98 6.58 -2.99 19.01
N ARG A 99 6.69 -3.89 18.04
CA ARG A 99 7.76 -3.90 17.03
C ARG A 99 7.16 -3.69 15.65
N LEU A 100 7.50 -2.58 15.02
CA LEU A 100 6.91 -2.12 13.77
C LEU A 100 7.85 -2.37 12.58
N ALA A 101 7.29 -2.85 11.47
CA ALA A 101 7.93 -2.79 10.17
C ALA A 101 7.22 -1.77 9.28
N VAL A 102 7.95 -0.82 8.71
CA VAL A 102 7.37 0.25 7.89
C VAL A 102 7.74 0.06 6.42
N PHE A 103 6.75 0.05 5.54
CA PHE A 103 6.93 -0.19 4.11
C PHE A 103 6.80 1.12 3.33
N VAL A 104 7.75 1.42 2.44
CA VAL A 104 7.81 2.68 1.68
C VAL A 104 8.28 2.48 0.24
N SER A 105 7.84 3.35 -0.68
CA SER A 105 8.30 3.38 -2.08
C SER A 105 8.82 4.75 -2.53
N GLY A 106 9.05 5.69 -1.60
CA GLY A 106 9.31 7.10 -1.90
C GLY A 106 9.96 7.88 -0.74
N GLY A 107 9.62 9.16 -0.62
CA GLY A 107 10.27 10.08 0.34
C GLY A 107 10.08 9.71 1.82
N GLY A 108 9.05 8.93 2.15
CA GLY A 108 8.85 8.37 3.49
C GLY A 108 8.44 9.40 4.55
N SER A 109 7.72 10.47 4.20
CA SER A 109 7.27 11.48 5.17
C SER A 109 6.36 10.90 6.27
N ASN A 110 5.42 10.02 5.91
CA ASN A 110 4.62 9.26 6.88
C ASN A 110 5.49 8.37 7.79
N PHE A 111 6.51 7.69 7.22
CA PHE A 111 7.47 6.91 7.99
C PHE A 111 8.22 7.80 9.00
N ARG A 112 8.70 8.98 8.58
CA ARG A 112 9.38 9.93 9.46
C ARG A 112 8.47 10.36 10.62
N ALA A 113 7.22 10.73 10.33
CA ALA A 113 6.25 11.10 11.36
C ALA A 113 6.03 9.99 12.40
N ILE A 114 5.87 8.74 11.96
CA ILE A 114 5.73 7.57 12.85
C ILE A 114 7.02 7.32 13.65
N HIS A 115 8.17 7.37 12.99
CA HIS A 115 9.47 7.13 13.61
C HIS A 115 9.79 8.19 14.68
N ASP A 116 9.56 9.46 14.38
CA ASP A 116 9.77 10.56 15.32
C ASP A 116 8.81 10.46 16.51
N ALA A 117 7.55 10.05 16.28
CA ALA A 117 6.59 9.79 17.35
C ALA A 117 6.99 8.60 18.24
N ALA A 118 7.61 7.56 17.66
CA ALA A 118 8.13 6.40 18.39
C ALA A 118 9.35 6.75 19.25
N LEU A 119 10.27 7.56 18.71
CA LEU A 119 11.43 8.08 19.45
C LEU A 119 11.02 9.04 20.57
N GLY A 120 10.00 9.87 20.33
CA GLY A 120 9.43 10.78 21.32
C GLY A 120 8.52 10.12 22.36
N GLY A 121 8.27 8.80 22.25
CA GLY A 121 7.43 8.05 23.18
C GLY A 121 5.92 8.25 23.02
N LYS A 122 5.45 9.04 22.04
CA LYS A 122 4.02 9.15 21.70
C LYS A 122 3.49 7.80 21.20
N VAL A 123 4.27 7.10 20.38
CA VAL A 123 3.98 5.73 19.96
C VAL A 123 4.80 4.78 20.84
N ASN A 124 4.12 3.92 21.61
CA ASN A 124 4.79 2.92 22.45
C ASN A 124 5.30 1.71 21.64
N ALA A 125 6.22 1.95 20.70
CA ALA A 125 6.74 0.94 19.80
C ALA A 125 8.13 1.29 19.25
N ASP A 126 8.85 0.28 18.78
CA ASP A 126 10.14 0.42 18.11
C ASP A 126 10.00 0.08 16.62
N VAL A 127 10.52 0.93 15.73
CA VAL A 127 10.60 0.61 14.31
C VAL A 127 11.84 -0.26 14.07
N VAL A 128 11.60 -1.56 13.84
CA VAL A 128 12.67 -2.58 13.77
C VAL A 128 13.12 -2.89 12.35
N ALA A 129 12.33 -2.50 11.34
CA ALA A 129 12.70 -2.62 9.94
C ALA A 129 11.98 -1.59 9.08
N LEU A 130 12.67 -1.13 8.03
CA LEU A 130 12.06 -0.48 6.88
C LEU A 130 12.11 -1.44 5.69
N VAL A 131 10.99 -1.61 4.99
CA VAL A 131 10.89 -2.43 3.77
C VAL A 131 10.63 -1.53 2.58
N THR A 132 11.31 -1.74 1.45
CA THR A 132 11.13 -0.90 0.26
C THR A 132 11.38 -1.63 -1.05
N ASP A 133 10.63 -1.27 -2.09
CA ASP A 133 10.89 -1.69 -3.48
C ASP A 133 11.93 -0.80 -4.18
N LYS A 134 12.36 0.30 -3.53
CA LYS A 134 13.31 1.28 -4.06
C LYS A 134 14.42 1.56 -3.04
N PRO A 135 15.55 0.84 -3.08
CA PRO A 135 16.59 0.94 -2.05
C PRO A 135 17.23 2.32 -1.90
N GLY A 136 17.15 3.18 -2.93
CA GLY A 136 17.65 4.56 -2.93
C GLY A 136 16.56 5.62 -2.73
N CYS A 137 15.38 5.27 -2.18
CA CYS A 137 14.36 6.27 -1.87
C CYS A 137 14.67 7.02 -0.56
N GLY A 138 14.15 8.24 -0.41
CA GLY A 138 14.39 9.08 0.77
C GLY A 138 13.93 8.48 2.10
N GLY A 139 12.97 7.54 2.09
CA GLY A 139 12.62 6.75 3.27
C GLY A 139 13.72 5.78 3.69
N ALA A 140 14.37 5.11 2.72
CA ALA A 140 15.48 4.20 2.97
C ALA A 140 16.74 4.93 3.45
N GLU A 141 17.01 6.12 2.92
CA GLU A 141 18.09 6.99 3.40
C GLU A 141 17.86 7.41 4.86
N HIS A 142 16.64 7.83 5.20
CA HIS A 142 16.28 8.19 6.58
C HIS A 142 16.44 7.01 7.54
N ALA A 143 15.96 5.82 7.16
CA ALA A 143 16.09 4.61 7.97
C ALA A 143 17.56 4.28 8.26
N ARG A 144 18.42 4.26 7.23
CA ARG A 144 19.87 4.00 7.41
C ARG A 144 20.53 5.04 8.30
N GLY A 145 20.20 6.32 8.10
CA GLY A 145 20.72 7.41 8.93
C GLY A 145 20.35 7.32 10.41
N ASN A 146 19.25 6.63 10.73
CA ASN A 146 18.77 6.41 12.09
C ASN A 146 19.00 4.98 12.60
N GLY A 147 19.82 4.18 11.91
CA GLY A 147 20.14 2.81 12.33
C GLY A 147 19.00 1.79 12.19
N VAL A 148 17.93 2.11 11.45
CA VAL A 148 16.84 1.17 11.16
C VAL A 148 17.26 0.29 9.97
N PRO A 149 17.28 -1.06 10.12
CA PRO A 149 17.60 -1.98 9.04
C PRO A 149 16.67 -1.81 7.83
N VAL A 150 17.24 -1.83 6.62
CA VAL A 150 16.47 -1.72 5.36
C VAL A 150 16.45 -3.06 4.64
N VAL A 151 15.26 -3.58 4.39
CA VAL A 151 15.01 -4.79 3.59
C VAL A 151 14.47 -4.38 2.22
N VAL A 152 15.05 -4.91 1.15
CA VAL A 152 14.59 -4.63 -0.21
C VAL A 152 13.55 -5.68 -0.61
N PHE A 153 12.34 -5.26 -0.94
CA PHE A 153 11.25 -6.16 -1.32
C PHE A 153 10.25 -5.45 -2.26
N PRO A 154 9.78 -6.11 -3.33
CA PRO A 154 10.09 -7.48 -3.74
C PRO A 154 11.36 -7.58 -4.58
N LYS A 155 11.88 -8.81 -4.72
CA LYS A 155 12.83 -9.13 -5.79
C LYS A 155 12.23 -8.78 -7.14
N SER A 156 12.90 -7.91 -7.89
CA SER A 156 12.44 -7.45 -9.20
C SER A 156 13.60 -7.14 -10.12
N LYS A 157 13.33 -6.92 -11.41
CA LYS A 157 14.38 -6.49 -12.36
C LYS A 157 15.06 -5.19 -11.93
N SER A 158 14.29 -4.26 -11.37
CA SER A 158 14.79 -2.98 -10.84
C SER A 158 15.44 -3.09 -9.46
N ALA A 159 15.20 -4.18 -8.74
CA ALA A 159 15.80 -4.46 -7.43
C ALA A 159 16.20 -5.95 -7.34
N PRO A 160 17.28 -6.38 -8.03
CA PRO A 160 17.68 -7.79 -8.08
C PRO A 160 18.11 -8.35 -6.71
N ALA A 161 18.60 -7.47 -5.83
CA ALA A 161 18.94 -7.76 -4.44
C ALA A 161 17.72 -7.85 -3.51
N GLY A 162 16.51 -7.67 -4.05
CA GLY A 162 15.29 -7.84 -3.27
C GLY A 162 15.08 -9.30 -2.86
N VAL A 163 14.33 -9.48 -1.77
CA VAL A 163 13.98 -10.79 -1.23
C VAL A 163 12.64 -11.29 -1.77
N SER A 164 12.42 -12.60 -1.70
CA SER A 164 11.13 -13.25 -1.95
C SER A 164 10.15 -13.01 -0.78
N THR A 165 8.88 -13.35 -0.98
CA THR A 165 7.85 -13.24 0.07
C THR A 165 8.18 -14.11 1.28
N ASP A 166 8.66 -15.34 1.07
CA ASP A 166 9.02 -16.26 2.16
C ASP A 166 10.21 -15.76 2.97
N GLU A 167 11.23 -15.23 2.30
CA GLU A 167 12.40 -14.62 2.95
C GLU A 167 12.00 -13.37 3.75
N LEU A 168 11.09 -12.54 3.22
CA LEU A 168 10.54 -11.40 3.95
C LEU A 168 9.78 -11.87 5.19
N LEU A 169 8.89 -12.86 5.07
CA LEU A 169 8.15 -13.42 6.20
C LEU A 169 9.08 -13.95 7.29
N ASN A 170 10.13 -14.68 6.92
CA ASN A 170 11.11 -15.17 7.88
C ASN A 170 11.84 -14.01 8.58
N THR A 171 12.25 -13.00 7.82
CA THR A 171 12.89 -11.78 8.38
C THR A 171 11.98 -11.08 9.39
N LEU A 172 10.70 -10.89 9.05
CA LEU A 172 9.73 -10.21 9.94
C LEU A 172 9.46 -11.03 11.22
N ARG A 173 9.43 -12.37 11.12
CA ARG A 173 9.30 -13.28 12.28
C ARG A 173 10.53 -13.24 13.18
N GLU A 174 11.74 -13.28 12.61
CA GLU A 174 13.00 -13.18 13.36
C GLU A 174 13.09 -11.85 14.10
N LEU A 175 12.64 -10.77 13.45
CA LEU A 175 12.53 -9.44 14.04
C LEU A 175 11.34 -9.29 14.98
N ARG A 176 10.52 -10.33 15.19
CA ARG A 176 9.30 -10.33 16.02
C ARG A 176 8.40 -9.13 15.75
N VAL A 177 8.16 -8.83 14.48
CA VAL A 177 7.28 -7.72 14.09
C VAL A 177 5.86 -8.02 14.54
N ASP A 178 5.22 -7.08 15.24
CA ASP A 178 3.82 -7.13 15.64
C ASP A 178 2.91 -6.54 14.57
N PHE A 179 3.32 -5.40 14.00
CA PHE A 179 2.52 -4.65 13.05
C PHE A 179 3.33 -4.17 11.83
N ILE A 180 2.68 -4.21 10.67
CA ILE A 180 3.21 -3.70 9.41
C ILE A 180 2.47 -2.41 9.04
N LEU A 181 3.21 -1.35 8.73
CA LEU A 181 2.66 -0.04 8.39
C LEU A 181 3.05 0.33 6.96
N LEU A 182 2.09 0.38 6.04
CA LEU A 182 2.31 0.84 4.68
C LEU A 182 2.26 2.37 4.67
N ALA A 183 3.40 3.02 4.46
CA ALA A 183 3.58 4.46 4.52
C ALA A 183 3.98 5.00 3.13
N GLY A 184 3.07 4.83 2.17
CA GLY A 184 3.33 5.12 0.75
C GLY A 184 4.06 4.00 0.02
N TYR A 185 3.74 2.75 0.36
CA TYR A 185 4.18 1.56 -0.37
C TYR A 185 3.28 1.32 -1.59
N LEU A 186 3.86 1.10 -2.76
CA LEU A 186 3.13 1.11 -4.04
C LEU A 186 2.94 -0.26 -4.67
N LYS A 187 3.35 -1.34 -4.00
CA LYS A 187 3.15 -2.71 -4.48
C LYS A 187 2.01 -3.36 -3.72
N LEU A 188 1.26 -4.23 -4.40
CA LEU A 188 0.27 -5.07 -3.77
C LEU A 188 0.96 -5.96 -2.74
N ILE A 189 0.38 -6.06 -1.56
CA ILE A 189 0.88 -6.95 -0.53
C ILE A 189 0.55 -8.40 -0.91
N PRO A 190 1.52 -9.33 -0.88
CA PRO A 190 1.25 -10.74 -1.13
C PRO A 190 0.23 -11.30 -0.15
N VAL A 191 -0.64 -12.19 -0.63
CA VAL A 191 -1.69 -12.85 0.17
C VAL A 191 -1.08 -13.57 1.38
N GLU A 192 0.08 -14.19 1.21
CA GLU A 192 0.80 -14.90 2.26
C GLU A 192 1.20 -13.96 3.41
N LEU A 193 1.52 -12.70 3.10
CA LEU A 193 1.85 -11.68 4.12
C LEU A 193 0.58 -11.21 4.84
N VAL A 194 -0.52 -10.99 4.12
CA VAL A 194 -1.82 -10.62 4.71
C VAL A 194 -2.30 -11.72 5.67
N GLN A 195 -2.20 -12.99 5.26
CA GLN A 195 -2.61 -14.13 6.08
C GLN A 195 -1.72 -14.35 7.30
N ALA A 196 -0.42 -14.04 7.20
CA ALA A 196 0.51 -14.14 8.32
C ALA A 196 0.35 -13.01 9.35
N TYR A 197 -0.22 -11.87 8.95
CA TYR A 197 -0.44 -10.68 9.78
C TYR A 197 -1.92 -10.27 9.82
N PRO A 198 -2.83 -11.16 10.27
CA PRO A 198 -4.26 -10.88 10.25
C PRO A 198 -4.57 -9.71 11.18
N ARG A 199 -5.22 -8.67 10.64
CA ARG A 199 -5.54 -7.42 11.38
C ARG A 199 -4.29 -6.73 11.98
N SER A 200 -3.12 -6.96 11.40
CA SER A 200 -1.85 -6.40 11.86
C SER A 200 -1.14 -5.59 10.78
N ILE A 201 -1.80 -5.31 9.67
CA ILE A 201 -1.27 -4.45 8.60
C ILE A 201 -2.19 -3.24 8.44
N LEU A 202 -1.63 -2.04 8.63
CA LEU A 202 -2.32 -0.78 8.32
C LEU A 202 -1.74 -0.17 7.05
N ASN A 203 -2.61 0.50 6.29
CA ASN A 203 -2.24 1.37 5.19
C ASN A 203 -2.88 2.74 5.37
N ILE A 204 -2.22 3.76 4.84
CA ILE A 204 -2.79 5.09 4.67
C ILE A 204 -2.97 5.41 3.19
N HIS A 205 -4.18 5.81 2.84
CA HIS A 205 -4.55 6.19 1.48
C HIS A 205 -5.02 7.66 1.42
N PRO A 206 -4.57 8.47 0.46
CA PRO A 206 -4.79 9.92 0.45
C PRO A 206 -6.15 10.35 -0.15
N SER A 207 -7.22 9.60 0.15
CA SER A 207 -8.61 9.99 -0.12
C SER A 207 -9.56 9.40 0.95
N LEU A 208 -10.79 9.92 0.99
CA LEU A 208 -11.87 9.38 1.81
C LEU A 208 -12.42 8.10 1.14
N LEU A 209 -11.84 6.95 1.47
CA LEU A 209 -12.28 5.65 0.95
C LEU A 209 -13.77 5.41 1.26
N PRO A 210 -14.52 4.73 0.37
CA PRO A 210 -14.04 4.02 -0.83
C PRO A 210 -13.77 4.92 -2.06
N ALA A 211 -14.01 6.23 -1.97
CA ALA A 211 -13.81 7.13 -3.10
C ALA A 211 -12.32 7.26 -3.46
N PHE A 212 -12.00 7.23 -4.75
CA PHE A 212 -10.63 7.36 -5.30
C PHE A 212 -9.63 6.35 -4.70
N GLY A 213 -10.10 5.18 -4.29
CA GLY A 213 -9.27 4.04 -3.88
C GLY A 213 -9.06 3.03 -5.02
N GLY A 214 -8.15 2.10 -4.80
CA GLY A 214 -7.90 0.98 -5.68
C GLY A 214 -6.71 1.18 -6.62
N LYS A 215 -6.48 0.18 -7.47
CA LYS A 215 -5.31 0.12 -8.36
C LYS A 215 -5.23 1.37 -9.26
N GLY A 216 -4.11 2.09 -9.15
CA GLY A 216 -3.83 3.27 -9.98
C GLY A 216 -4.07 4.61 -9.29
N TYR A 217 -4.75 4.60 -8.14
CA TYR A 217 -4.93 5.76 -7.29
C TYR A 217 -3.80 5.83 -6.25
N TYR A 218 -2.70 6.51 -6.59
CA TYR A 218 -1.61 6.74 -5.66
C TYR A 218 -0.89 8.06 -5.94
N GLY A 219 -0.30 8.63 -4.90
CA GLY A 219 0.39 9.92 -4.96
C GLY A 219 -0.50 11.01 -5.60
N LEU A 220 0.09 11.82 -6.47
CA LEU A 220 -0.59 12.96 -7.09
C LEU A 220 -1.80 12.57 -7.96
N LYS A 221 -1.91 11.31 -8.40
CA LYS A 221 -3.05 10.84 -9.22
C LYS A 221 -4.37 10.92 -8.45
N VAL A 222 -4.33 10.68 -7.13
CA VAL A 222 -5.53 10.74 -6.27
C VAL A 222 -6.07 12.16 -6.23
N HIS A 223 -5.21 13.13 -5.90
CA HIS A 223 -5.61 14.54 -5.79
C HIS A 223 -6.07 15.13 -7.13
N LYS A 224 -5.46 14.71 -8.25
CA LYS A 224 -5.93 15.05 -9.60
C LYS A 224 -7.35 14.55 -9.86
N ALA A 225 -7.64 13.30 -9.48
CA ALA A 225 -8.97 12.71 -9.65
C ALA A 225 -10.02 13.38 -8.76
N VAL A 226 -9.65 13.70 -7.51
CA VAL A 226 -10.52 14.43 -6.58
C VAL A 226 -10.92 15.79 -7.16
N ILE A 227 -9.96 16.60 -7.62
CA ILE A 227 -10.24 17.90 -8.22
C ILE A 227 -11.10 17.75 -9.48
N ALA A 228 -10.73 16.83 -10.37
CA ALA A 228 -11.47 16.58 -11.61
C ALA A 228 -12.92 16.13 -11.37
N SER A 229 -13.20 15.46 -10.25
CA SER A 229 -14.56 15.02 -9.89
C SER A 229 -15.47 16.16 -9.41
N GLY A 230 -14.90 17.30 -9.03
CA GLY A 230 -15.65 18.41 -8.40
C GLY A 230 -15.96 18.19 -6.91
N ALA A 231 -15.41 17.17 -6.26
CA ALA A 231 -15.57 16.95 -4.83
C ALA A 231 -15.15 18.19 -4.01
N ARG A 232 -15.90 18.47 -2.93
CA ARG A 232 -15.64 19.59 -2.01
C ARG A 232 -14.86 19.19 -0.76
N TYR A 233 -14.70 17.88 -0.57
CA TYR A 233 -13.97 17.30 0.54
C TYR A 233 -13.09 16.15 0.03
N SER A 234 -11.96 16.00 0.69
CA SER A 234 -10.99 14.92 0.53
C SER A 234 -10.43 14.60 1.92
N GLY A 235 -9.28 13.93 1.98
CA GLY A 235 -8.55 13.67 3.21
C GLY A 235 -8.01 12.24 3.26
N PRO A 236 -7.23 11.90 4.28
CA PRO A 236 -6.65 10.57 4.39
C PRO A 236 -7.60 9.55 5.01
N THR A 237 -7.42 8.29 4.63
CA THR A 237 -8.00 7.11 5.29
C THR A 237 -6.91 6.18 5.77
N VAL A 238 -6.92 5.84 7.06
CA VAL A 238 -6.18 4.70 7.61
C VAL A 238 -7.10 3.49 7.63
N HIS A 239 -6.65 2.37 7.08
CA HIS A 239 -7.45 1.15 7.02
C HIS A 239 -6.58 -0.10 7.22
N PHE A 240 -7.20 -1.19 7.64
CA PHE A 240 -6.55 -2.49 7.63
C PHE A 240 -6.38 -2.97 6.20
N VAL A 241 -5.27 -3.64 5.91
CA VAL A 241 -4.99 -4.19 4.58
C VAL A 241 -5.63 -5.57 4.42
N ASP A 242 -6.22 -5.82 3.26
CA ASP A 242 -6.64 -7.14 2.80
C ASP A 242 -5.92 -7.49 1.48
N GLU A 243 -6.40 -8.51 0.77
CA GLU A 243 -5.77 -9.01 -0.48
C GLU A 243 -5.96 -8.06 -1.68
N HIS A 244 -6.76 -7.00 -1.54
CA HIS A 244 -7.05 -6.04 -2.60
C HIS A 244 -6.63 -4.63 -2.21
N TYR A 245 -6.47 -3.76 -3.21
CA TYR A 245 -6.11 -2.36 -2.97
C TYR A 245 -7.28 -1.62 -2.33
N ASP A 246 -7.02 -1.05 -1.15
CA ASP A 246 -7.86 -0.05 -0.49
C ASP A 246 -9.31 -0.50 -0.19
N THR A 247 -9.57 -1.81 -0.07
CA THR A 247 -10.91 -2.34 0.27
C THR A 247 -11.05 -2.77 1.73
N GLY A 248 -9.93 -2.87 2.45
CA GLY A 248 -9.97 -3.32 3.83
C GLY A 248 -10.65 -2.30 4.76
N ARG A 249 -10.99 -2.77 5.96
CA ARG A 249 -11.85 -2.00 6.88
C ARG A 249 -11.19 -0.70 7.31
N THR A 250 -11.90 0.40 7.08
CA THR A 250 -11.50 1.74 7.52
C THR A 250 -11.42 1.80 9.04
N LEU A 251 -10.32 2.34 9.55
CA LEU A 251 -10.07 2.55 10.97
C LEU A 251 -10.23 4.03 11.36
N ALA A 252 -9.69 4.94 10.56
CA ALA A 252 -9.76 6.36 10.85
C ALA A 252 -9.73 7.20 9.57
N GLN A 253 -10.39 8.36 9.59
CA GLN A 253 -10.36 9.35 8.52
C GLN A 253 -10.18 10.76 9.08
N ARG A 254 -9.69 11.67 8.25
CA ARG A 254 -9.74 13.13 8.49
C ARG A 254 -10.31 13.80 7.26
N ILE A 255 -11.16 14.80 7.45
CA ILE A 255 -11.77 15.55 6.35
C ILE A 255 -10.93 16.78 6.07
N VAL A 256 -10.64 17.01 4.80
CA VAL A 256 -9.89 18.15 4.28
C VAL A 256 -10.75 18.85 3.22
N PRO A 257 -10.99 20.16 3.33
CA PRO A 257 -11.73 20.89 2.30
C PRO A 257 -10.91 20.96 1.00
N VAL A 258 -11.61 20.82 -0.13
CA VAL A 258 -11.08 21.12 -1.47
C VAL A 258 -11.51 22.54 -1.82
N LEU A 259 -10.55 23.45 -1.91
CA LEU A 259 -10.80 24.86 -2.21
C LEU A 259 -11.04 25.05 -3.70
N ALA A 260 -11.81 26.08 -4.06
CA ALA A 260 -12.23 26.33 -5.43
C ALA A 260 -11.07 26.45 -6.44
N ASN A 261 -9.91 26.93 -5.98
CA ASN A 261 -8.74 27.19 -6.82
C ASN A 261 -7.55 26.28 -6.47
N ASP A 262 -7.78 25.17 -5.76
CA ASP A 262 -6.71 24.24 -5.42
C ASP A 262 -6.08 23.65 -6.69
N THR A 263 -4.74 23.64 -6.74
CA THR A 263 -4.02 22.69 -7.59
C THR A 263 -3.95 21.32 -6.91
N PRO A 264 -3.71 20.23 -7.66
CA PRO A 264 -3.51 18.90 -7.06
C PRO A 264 -2.41 18.86 -6.01
N GLU A 265 -1.34 19.64 -6.17
CA GLU A 265 -0.21 19.73 -5.25
C GLU A 265 -0.58 20.46 -3.96
N GLN A 266 -1.39 21.52 -4.05
CA GLN A 266 -1.89 22.25 -2.87
C GLN A 266 -2.82 21.37 -2.04
N LEU A 267 -3.74 20.65 -2.70
CA LEU A 267 -4.59 19.67 -2.04
C LEU A 267 -3.75 18.53 -1.44
N ALA A 268 -2.77 18.02 -2.16
CA ALA A 268 -1.87 16.97 -1.68
C ALA A 268 -1.13 17.40 -0.41
N ALA A 269 -0.59 18.62 -0.37
CA ALA A 269 0.10 19.13 0.80
C ALA A 269 -0.82 19.23 2.02
N ARG A 270 -2.08 19.67 1.83
CA ARG A 270 -3.08 19.75 2.90
C ARG A 270 -3.50 18.37 3.41
N VAL A 271 -3.72 17.42 2.50
CA VAL A 271 -4.02 16.02 2.86
C VAL A 271 -2.84 15.37 3.57
N LEU A 272 -1.60 15.59 3.11
CA LEU A 272 -0.39 15.03 3.70
C LEU A 272 -0.16 15.50 5.14
N HIS A 273 -0.55 16.75 5.47
CA HIS A 273 -0.50 17.24 6.84
C HIS A 273 -1.39 16.40 7.76
N GLU A 274 -2.63 16.14 7.33
CA GLU A 274 -3.57 15.28 8.07
C GLU A 274 -3.12 13.82 8.08
N GLU A 275 -2.47 13.33 7.02
CA GLU A 275 -1.92 11.97 6.97
C GLU A 275 -0.96 11.72 8.13
N HIS A 276 -0.02 12.63 8.36
CA HIS A 276 0.98 12.50 9.43
C HIS A 276 0.31 12.38 10.79
N GLN A 277 -0.72 13.18 11.06
CA GLN A 277 -1.42 13.17 12.34
C GLN A 277 -2.27 11.91 12.51
N VAL A 278 -3.17 11.63 11.56
CA VAL A 278 -4.11 10.50 11.68
C VAL A 278 -3.40 9.16 11.70
N TYR A 279 -2.28 9.02 10.97
CA TYR A 279 -1.54 7.76 10.96
C TYR A 279 -0.84 7.53 12.29
N VAL A 280 -0.19 8.55 12.85
CA VAL A 280 0.44 8.46 14.17
C VAL A 280 -0.60 8.15 15.25
N ASP A 281 -1.77 8.80 15.22
CA ASP A 281 -2.84 8.54 16.19
C ASP A 281 -3.39 7.10 16.09
N ALA A 282 -3.61 6.62 14.86
CA ALA A 282 -4.07 5.24 14.62
C ALA A 282 -3.02 4.19 15.07
N VAL A 283 -1.74 4.43 14.78
CA VAL A 283 -0.64 3.55 15.21
C VAL A 283 -0.48 3.58 16.73
N THR A 284 -0.66 4.73 17.36
CA THR A 284 -0.66 4.87 18.83
C THR A 284 -1.76 3.99 19.43
N ALA A 285 -3.00 4.12 18.95
CA ALA A 285 -4.12 3.29 19.40
C ALA A 285 -3.89 1.80 19.16
N LEU A 286 -3.27 1.44 18.02
CA LEU A 286 -2.90 0.06 17.70
C LEU A 286 -1.88 -0.50 18.70
N CYS A 287 -0.85 0.27 19.03
CA CYS A 287 0.22 -0.17 19.94
C CYS A 287 -0.22 -0.23 21.41
N GLU A 288 -1.23 0.55 21.78
CA GLU A 288 -1.86 0.55 23.10
C GLU A 288 -2.99 -0.50 23.23
N ASP A 289 -3.16 -1.38 22.23
CA ASP A 289 -4.19 -2.41 22.20
C ASP A 289 -5.62 -1.84 22.37
N ARG A 290 -5.87 -0.63 21.86
CA ARG A 290 -7.17 0.07 21.93
C ARG A 290 -8.10 -0.20 20.75
N ILE A 291 -7.70 -1.05 19.81
CA ILE A 291 -8.56 -1.40 18.67
C ILE A 291 -9.53 -2.49 19.09
N VAL A 292 -10.83 -2.17 19.04
CA VAL A 292 -11.92 -3.09 19.36
C VAL A 292 -12.71 -3.39 18.10
N TRP A 293 -13.06 -4.66 17.91
CA TRP A 293 -13.83 -5.09 16.75
C TRP A 293 -15.29 -5.30 17.14
N ARG A 294 -16.19 -4.65 16.41
CA ARG A 294 -17.64 -4.95 16.47
C ARG A 294 -17.90 -6.34 15.86
N GLU A 295 -19.05 -6.91 16.17
CA GLU A 295 -19.46 -8.24 15.65
C GLU A 295 -19.53 -8.27 14.11
N ASP A 296 -19.86 -7.15 13.47
CA ASP A 296 -19.89 -6.98 12.01
C ASP A 296 -18.51 -6.78 11.36
N GLY A 297 -17.44 -6.82 12.17
CA GLY A 297 -16.06 -6.69 11.71
C GLY A 297 -15.64 -5.24 11.45
N VAL A 298 -16.36 -4.25 11.97
CA VAL A 298 -15.92 -2.84 11.94
C VAL A 298 -14.96 -2.57 13.12
N PRO A 299 -13.73 -2.06 12.86
CA PRO A 299 -12.82 -1.68 13.92
C PRO A 299 -13.20 -0.32 14.50
N LEU A 300 -12.99 -0.16 15.80
CA LEU A 300 -13.19 1.07 16.56
C LEU A 300 -11.95 1.37 17.39
N ILE A 301 -11.66 2.65 17.60
CA ILE A 301 -10.62 3.08 18.54
C ILE A 301 -11.29 3.39 19.88
N ARG A 302 -11.01 2.61 20.92
CA ARG A 302 -11.47 2.90 22.28
C ARG A 302 -10.76 4.14 22.83
N SER A 303 -11.50 5.06 23.47
CA SER A 303 -10.93 6.25 24.11
C SER A 303 -9.99 5.88 25.27
N GLN A 304 -8.95 6.70 25.46
CA GLN A 304 -8.01 6.55 26.59
C GLN A 304 -8.64 7.00 27.91
N THR A 305 -9.54 7.99 27.87
CA THR A 305 -10.11 8.61 29.08
C THR A 305 -11.44 7.99 29.50
N ASN A 306 -12.18 7.41 28.55
CA ASN A 306 -13.45 6.75 28.83
C ASN A 306 -13.52 5.40 28.09
N PRO A 307 -13.42 4.26 28.79
CA PRO A 307 -13.42 2.94 28.14
C PRO A 307 -14.75 2.58 27.45
N ASN A 308 -15.82 3.34 27.71
CA ASN A 308 -17.12 3.17 27.07
C ASN A 308 -17.30 4.04 25.82
N GLU A 309 -16.33 4.91 25.50
CA GLU A 309 -16.33 5.74 24.29
C GLU A 309 -15.42 5.18 23.21
N TYR A 310 -15.87 5.34 21.97
CA TYR A 310 -15.22 4.82 20.77
C TYR A 310 -15.26 5.88 19.68
N THR A 311 -14.22 5.93 18.86
CA THR A 311 -14.13 6.75 17.64
C THR A 311 -13.83 5.90 16.43
#